data_AF-A0A6B0WKR8-F1
#
_entry.id   AF-A0A6B0WKR8-F1
#
_cell.length_a   1.000
_cell.length_b   1.000
_cell.length_c   1.000
_cell.angle_alpha   90.00
_cell.angle_beta   90.00
_cell.angle_gamma   90.00
#
_symmetry.space_group_name_H-M   'P 1'
#
loop_
_entity.id
_entity.type
_entity.pdbx_description
1 polymer ?
#
loop_
_entity_poly.entity_id
_entity_poly.type
_entity_poly.pdbx_seq_one_letter_code
_entity_poly.pdbx_strand_id
1 'polypeptide(L)' 'MQIDWENAINQIFARRLTCPRCEADVEELVVGYSRKPALSPYAPRHPNCPRGDACEARKLTTLCG' A
#
# COMPACT_ATOMS: atom_id res chain seq x y z
N MET A 1 -33.18 9.99 6.06
CA MET A 1 -31.80 9.47 6.13
C MET A 1 -31.36 9.61 7.58
N GLN A 2 -31.31 8.50 8.31
CA GLN A 2 -30.88 8.51 9.72
C GLN A 2 -29.40 8.13 9.72
N ILE A 3 -28.56 9.09 10.09
CA ILE A 3 -27.11 8.89 10.10
C ILE A 3 -26.76 8.15 11.39
N ASP A 4 -26.16 6.98 11.26
CA ASP A 4 -25.55 6.26 12.37
C ASP A 4 -24.25 6.96 12.77
N TRP A 5 -24.39 7.90 13.69
CA TRP A 5 -23.28 8.73 14.17
C TRP A 5 -22.20 7.94 14.90
N GLU A 6 -22.58 6.85 15.56
CA GLU A 6 -21.63 6.01 16.30
C GLU A 6 -20.70 5.27 15.33
N ASN A 7 -21.26 4.70 14.27
CA ASN A 7 -20.47 4.10 13.19
C ASN A 7 -19.57 5.13 12.50
N ALA A 8 -20.09 6.31 12.17
CA ALA A 8 -19.32 7.37 11.53
C ALA A 8 -18.12 7.83 12.38
N ILE A 9 -18.32 8.03 13.69
CA ILE A 9 -17.25 8.37 14.64
C ILE A 9 -16.20 7.26 14.69
N ASN A 10 -16.62 6.00 14.75
CA ASN A 10 -15.70 4.86 14.78
C ASN A 10 -14.86 4.76 13.49
N GLN A 11 -15.41 5.11 12.33
CA GLN A 11 -14.64 5.15 11.08
C GLN A 11 -13.62 6.29 11.06
N ILE A 12 -13.95 7.46 11.63
CA ILE A 12 -13.02 8.61 11.71
C ILE A 12 -11.84 8.31 12.63
N PHE A 13 -12.09 7.65 13.75
CA PHE A 13 -11.05 7.33 14.74
C PHE A 13 -10.38 5.96 14.51
N ALA A 14 -10.83 5.19 13.53
CA ALA A 14 -10.19 3.94 13.18
C ALA A 14 -8.75 4.23 12.73
N ARG A 15 -7.78 3.56 13.37
CA ARG A 15 -6.38 3.55 12.89
C ARG A 15 -6.31 2.73 11.61
N ARG A 16 -6.56 3.39 10.49
CA ARG A 16 -6.49 2.81 9.16
C ARG A 16 -5.24 3.30 8.45
N LEU A 17 -4.56 2.39 7.80
CA LEU A 17 -3.52 2.68 6.84
C LEU A 17 -4.12 2.54 5.45
N THR A 18 -3.86 3.51 4.57
CA THR A 18 -4.26 3.39 3.17
C THR A 18 -3.17 2.67 2.40
N CYS A 19 -3.52 1.56 1.75
CA CYS A 19 -2.60 0.86 0.86
C CYS A 19 -2.24 1.78 -0.32
N PRO A 20 -0.96 2.13 -0.54
CA PRO A 20 -0.56 3.04 -1.62
C PRO A 20 -0.75 2.44 -3.03
N ARG A 21 -1.20 1.18 -3.13
CA ARG A 21 -1.39 0.48 -4.39
C ARG A 21 -2.85 0.38 -4.83
N CYS A 22 -3.72 -0.11 -3.94
CA CYS A 22 -5.14 -0.31 -4.22
C CYS A 22 -6.05 0.69 -3.51
N GLU A 23 -5.47 1.61 -2.72
CA GLU A 23 -6.19 2.64 -1.96
C GLU A 23 -7.18 2.08 -0.93
N ALA A 24 -7.10 0.78 -0.63
CA ALA A 24 -7.88 0.16 0.42
C ALA A 24 -7.38 0.55 1.81
N ASP A 25 -8.31 0.80 2.73
CA ASP A 25 -8.03 0.94 4.15
C ASP A 25 -7.77 -0.44 4.77
N VAL A 26 -6.64 -0.57 5.44
CA VAL A 26 -6.21 -1.79 6.14
C VAL A 26 -5.72 -1.47 7.54
N GLU A 27 -5.83 -2.42 8.46
CA GLU A 27 -5.33 -2.26 9.84
C GLU A 27 -3.80 -2.36 9.90
N GLU A 28 -3.20 -3.13 8.99
CA GLU A 28 -1.76 -3.34 8.90
C GLU A 28 -1.26 -3.33 7.46
N LEU A 29 0.01 -2.94 7.30
CA LEU A 29 0.73 -3.02 6.04
C LEU A 29 1.97 -3.90 6.23
N VAL A 30 2.13 -4.86 5.32
CA VAL A 30 3.33 -5.71 5.29
C VAL A 30 4.39 -4.99 4.46
N VAL A 31 5.48 -4.60 5.12
CA VAL A 31 6.62 -3.92 4.50
C VAL A 31 7.81 -4.87 4.48
N GLY A 32 8.40 -5.08 3.31
CA GLY A 32 9.53 -5.99 3.15
C GLY A 32 10.45 -5.63 2.00
N TYR A 33 11.60 -6.29 1.95
CA TYR A 33 12.54 -6.14 0.83
C TYR A 33 12.48 -7.34 -0.11
N SER A 34 12.28 -7.09 -1.40
CA SER A 34 12.26 -8.12 -2.44
C SER A 34 13.14 -7.77 -3.63
N ARG A 35 13.69 -8.81 -4.27
CA ARG A 35 14.32 -8.73 -5.60
C ARG A 35 13.43 -9.31 -6.70
N LYS A 36 12.29 -9.92 -6.35
CA LYS A 36 11.40 -10.56 -7.34
C LYS A 36 10.86 -9.49 -8.30
N PRO A 37 11.08 -9.62 -9.62
CA PRO A 37 10.56 -8.66 -10.60
C PRO A 37 9.03 -8.53 -10.56
N ALA A 38 8.32 -9.61 -10.25
CA ALA A 38 6.87 -9.61 -10.06
C ALA A 38 6.39 -8.65 -8.95
N LEU A 39 7.27 -8.29 -8.00
CA LEU A 39 6.94 -7.38 -6.92
C LEU A 39 7.28 -5.90 -7.22
N SER A 40 7.81 -5.61 -8.42
CA SER A 40 8.11 -4.23 -8.86
C SER A 40 6.91 -3.27 -8.76
N PRO A 41 5.67 -3.67 -9.10
CA PRO A 41 4.52 -2.78 -9.01
C PRO A 41 4.14 -2.38 -7.57
N TYR A 42 4.65 -3.11 -6.57
CA TYR A 42 4.38 -2.89 -5.14
C TYR A 42 5.48 -2.09 -4.45
N ALA A 43 6.50 -1.66 -5.19
CA ALA A 43 7.57 -0.81 -4.69
C ALA A 43 7.34 0.66 -5.10
N PRO A 44 7.77 1.64 -4.28
CA PRO A 44 7.84 3.02 -4.70
C PRO A 44 8.68 3.12 -5.97
N ARG A 45 8.05 3.51 -7.09
CA ARG A 45 8.78 3.65 -8.35
C ARG A 45 9.65 4.91 -8.27
N HIS A 46 10.92 4.77 -8.63
CA HIS A 46 11.71 5.93 -9.01
C HIS A 46 11.13 6.45 -10.35
N PRO A 47 10.65 7.70 -10.42
CA PRO A 47 10.18 8.27 -11.68
C PRO A 47 11.30 8.13 -12.71
N ASN A 48 11.00 7.59 -13.88
CA ASN A 48 11.94 7.41 -14.99
C ASN A 48 13.08 6.41 -14.76
N CYS A 49 12.85 5.33 -13.99
CA CYS A 49 13.84 4.25 -13.91
C CYS A 49 14.07 3.62 -15.30
N PRO A 50 15.30 3.65 -15.87
CA PRO A 50 15.58 3.10 -17.20
C PRO A 50 15.40 1.59 -17.29
N ARG A 51 15.35 0.90 -16.14
CA ARG A 51 15.10 -0.55 -16.06
C ARG A 51 13.62 -0.90 -15.90
N GLY A 52 12.76 0.06 -15.52
CA GLY A 52 11.32 -0.17 -15.34
C GLY A 52 11.00 -1.46 -14.58
N ASP A 53 10.24 -2.33 -15.25
CA ASP A 53 9.79 -3.62 -14.71
C ASP A 53 10.90 -4.70 -14.69
N ALA A 54 11.98 -4.52 -15.44
CA ALA A 54 13.16 -5.39 -15.46
C ALA A 54 14.22 -4.99 -14.40
N CYS A 55 13.83 -4.16 -13.42
CA CYS A 55 14.75 -3.71 -12.39
C CYS A 55 15.04 -4.86 -11.38
N GLU A 56 16.27 -5.38 -11.37
CA GLU A 56 16.70 -6.42 -10.41
C GLU A 56 17.19 -5.86 -9.06
N ALA A 57 17.03 -4.54 -8.83
CA ALA A 57 17.41 -3.93 -7.56
C ALA A 57 16.57 -4.47 -6.41
N ARG A 58 17.14 -4.47 -5.20
CA ARG A 58 16.39 -4.77 -3.98
C ARG A 58 15.43 -3.61 -3.71
N LYS A 59 14.13 -3.89 -3.70
CA LYS A 59 13.05 -2.91 -3.56
C LYS A 59 12.38 -3.06 -2.22
N LEU A 60 12.04 -1.93 -1.60
CA LEU A 60 11.10 -1.89 -0.50
C LEU A 60 9.69 -2.04 -1.08
N THR A 61 8.98 -3.10 -0.70
CA THR A 61 7.64 -3.42 -1.20
C THR A 61 6.64 -3.33 -0.06
N THR A 62 5.49 -2.74 -0.34
CA THR A 62 4.36 -2.64 0.59
C THR A 62 3.19 -3.45 0.06
N LEU A 63 2.69 -4.39 0.87
CA LEU A 63 1.53 -5.21 0.56
C LEU A 63 0.44 -4.94 1.59
N CYS A 64 -0.82 -4.95 1.15
CA CYS A 64 -1.93 -5.12 2.06
C CYS A 64 -1.80 -6.48 2.77
N GLY A 65 -2.07 -6.52 4.07
CA GLY A 65 -2.24 -7.75 4.83
C GLY A 65 -3.45 -8.55 4.35
#